data_AF-A0A729JRP6-F1
#
_entry.id   AF-A0A729JRP6-F1
#
_cell.length_a   1.000
_cell.length_b   1.000
_cell.length_c   1.000
_cell.angle_alpha   90.00
_cell.angle_beta   90.00
_cell.angle_gamma   90.00
#
_symmetry.space_group_name_H-M   'P 1'
#
loop_
_entity.id
_entity.type
_entity.pdbx_description
1 polymer ?
#
loop_
_entity_poly.entity_id
_entity_poly.type
_entity_poly.pdbx_seq_one_letter_code
_entity_poly.pdbx_strand_id
1 'polypeptide(L)'
;MSDQDVYLIKNESGADKCPSGKLALYTNIDFNGGEMGDILIISPNIALTKQDLEGYGFIVGEHDGVSSVVNNMDQDATLVSGLYLDGVTMTVSAGSQITTLVDYPLGQGNWNDAVNSVVSAGTQAVDLTMDIESEIVLEEGEEYSALLQIQNNTNEAVEGVTVSASSSNSAVFSTEFNSQTLNVPGNETVNVRIPVEGKGQGEATLTCQLTMPLGIINSGNNMTETTVTVSESRALQVTQSFAGDWADTWPSTNYIYSYKLILSSADTEVDKWELSFLLPEGAEVSPEWLETESSWVQLNTEKSVNGNVYLDSEPGHVIAPENDIELDIQIIYPNQSTDYQTLKNLRLMQKG
;
A
#
# COMPACT_ATOMS: atom_id res chain seq x y z
N MET A 1 -20.33 12.38 33.93
CA MET A 1 -19.39 11.58 33.14
C MET A 1 -19.23 12.30 31.81
N SER A 2 -18.04 12.30 31.21
CA SER A 2 -17.85 12.95 29.92
C SER A 2 -18.58 12.15 28.85
N ASP A 3 -19.30 12.83 27.96
CA ASP A 3 -19.95 12.22 26.78
C ASP A 3 -18.95 11.96 25.65
N GLN A 4 -17.63 12.06 25.93
CA GLN A 4 -16.59 11.81 24.95
C GLN A 4 -16.38 10.30 24.76
N ASP A 5 -16.20 9.92 23.51
CA ASP A 5 -15.98 8.53 23.11
C ASP A 5 -14.63 7.98 23.57
N VAL A 6 -13.61 8.84 23.60
CA VAL A 6 -12.30 8.52 24.18
C VAL A 6 -11.83 9.72 24.98
N TYR A 7 -11.32 9.49 26.20
CA TYR A 7 -10.73 10.55 27.01
C TYR A 7 -9.71 10.03 28.02
N LEU A 8 -8.74 10.88 28.34
CA LEU A 8 -7.68 10.61 29.30
C LEU A 8 -8.04 11.17 30.68
N ILE A 9 -7.89 10.35 31.72
CA ILE A 9 -7.89 10.78 33.12
C ILE A 9 -6.43 10.73 33.59
N LYS A 10 -5.89 11.87 34.03
CA LYS A 10 -4.49 11.97 34.43
C LYS A 10 -4.27 11.73 35.91
N ASN A 11 -3.18 11.04 36.24
CA ASN A 11 -2.68 10.87 37.61
C ASN A 11 -3.78 10.41 38.60
N GLU A 12 -4.45 9.32 38.28
CA GLU A 12 -5.56 8.74 39.02
C GLU A 12 -5.38 7.22 39.19
N SER A 13 -6.19 6.62 40.06
CA SER A 13 -6.13 5.20 40.40
C SER A 13 -7.48 4.61 40.76
N GLY A 14 -7.60 3.29 40.58
CA GLY A 14 -8.74 2.48 40.99
C GLY A 14 -9.56 1.95 39.82
N ALA A 15 -9.95 0.68 39.91
CA ALA A 15 -10.82 0.04 38.90
C ALA A 15 -12.18 0.73 38.76
N ASP A 16 -12.66 1.40 39.82
CA ASP A 16 -13.91 2.15 39.86
C ASP A 16 -13.92 3.38 38.94
N LYS A 17 -12.75 3.79 38.45
CA LYS A 17 -12.62 4.88 37.47
C LYS A 17 -13.09 4.46 36.08
N CYS A 18 -13.16 3.17 35.78
CA CYS A 18 -13.75 2.68 34.54
C CYS A 18 -15.29 2.80 34.57
N PRO A 19 -15.91 3.65 33.73
CA PRO A 19 -17.37 3.77 33.72
C PRO A 19 -18.04 2.48 33.24
N SER A 20 -19.32 2.31 33.61
CA SER A 20 -20.15 1.24 33.05
C SER A 20 -20.24 1.37 31.53
N GLY A 21 -20.12 0.25 30.81
CA GLY A 21 -20.20 0.22 29.35
C GLY A 21 -18.94 0.72 28.63
N LYS A 22 -17.78 0.83 29.32
CA LYS A 22 -16.52 1.31 28.74
C LYS A 22 -15.35 0.38 29.04
N LEU A 23 -14.28 0.54 28.26
CA LEU A 23 -12.96 -0.03 28.47
C LEU A 23 -12.05 1.01 29.14
N ALA A 24 -11.19 0.59 30.07
CA ALA A 24 -10.17 1.43 30.67
C ALA A 24 -8.80 0.76 30.60
N LEU A 25 -7.80 1.49 30.09
CA LEU A 25 -6.39 1.10 30.08
C LEU A 25 -5.65 1.90 31.14
N TYR A 26 -4.79 1.23 31.92
CA TYR A 26 -4.06 1.84 33.05
C TYR A 26 -2.56 1.69 32.84
N THR A 27 -1.79 2.73 33.12
CA THR A 27 -0.33 2.74 32.93
C THR A 27 0.43 1.86 33.93
N ASN A 28 -0.16 1.58 35.10
CA ASN A 28 0.45 0.75 36.14
C ASN A 28 -0.39 -0.48 36.45
N ILE A 29 0.24 -1.47 37.09
CA ILE A 29 -0.45 -2.64 37.64
C ILE A 29 -1.41 -2.24 38.76
N ASP A 30 -2.31 -3.15 39.13
CA ASP A 30 -3.32 -2.99 40.18
C ASP A 30 -4.15 -1.71 40.00
N PHE A 31 -4.46 -1.37 38.74
CA PHE A 31 -5.24 -0.20 38.36
C PHE A 31 -4.67 1.11 38.91
N ASN A 32 -3.34 1.27 38.83
CA ASN A 32 -2.58 2.39 39.40
C ASN A 32 -2.66 2.47 40.95
N GLY A 33 -2.94 1.36 41.65
CA GLY A 33 -3.14 1.36 43.10
C GLY A 33 -1.89 1.66 43.93
N GLY A 34 -0.70 1.27 43.43
CA GLY A 34 0.58 1.53 44.10
C GLY A 34 1.25 2.85 43.70
N GLU A 35 0.96 3.32 42.48
CA GLU A 35 1.51 4.53 41.88
C GLU A 35 0.45 5.14 40.98
N MET A 36 0.09 6.41 41.23
CA MET A 36 -0.86 7.13 40.40
C MET A 36 -0.32 7.19 38.98
N GLY A 37 -1.21 6.91 38.04
CA GLY A 37 -0.87 6.85 36.62
C GLY A 37 -2.00 7.41 35.78
N ASP A 38 -1.85 7.31 34.48
CA ASP A 38 -2.87 7.75 33.55
C ASP A 38 -3.85 6.60 33.27
N ILE A 39 -5.10 6.97 32.98
CA ILE A 39 -6.19 6.04 32.66
C ILE A 39 -6.87 6.51 31.38
N LEU A 40 -6.79 5.71 30.32
CA LEU A 40 -7.50 6.00 29.07
C LEU A 40 -8.84 5.28 29.07
N ILE A 41 -9.92 6.05 28.92
CA ILE A 41 -11.29 5.54 28.85
C ILE A 41 -11.74 5.51 27.40
N ILE A 42 -12.27 4.36 26.95
CA ILE A 42 -12.63 4.09 25.56
C ILE A 42 -14.07 3.55 25.51
N SER A 43 -14.94 4.19 24.73
CA SER A 43 -16.30 3.70 24.43
C SER A 43 -16.25 2.45 23.52
N PRO A 44 -17.31 1.64 23.46
CA PRO A 44 -17.39 0.49 22.56
C PRO A 44 -17.25 0.88 21.08
N ASN A 45 -16.80 -0.06 20.24
CA ASN A 45 -16.74 0.07 18.78
C ASN A 45 -15.74 1.12 18.27
N ILE A 46 -14.57 1.19 18.93
CA ILE A 46 -13.47 2.08 18.57
C ILE A 46 -12.21 1.24 18.37
N ALA A 47 -11.45 1.55 17.33
CA ALA A 47 -10.09 1.05 17.15
C ALA A 47 -9.13 2.23 17.22
N LEU A 48 -8.06 2.09 18.01
CA LEU A 48 -7.02 3.11 18.19
C LEU A 48 -5.66 2.48 17.89
N THR A 49 -4.93 3.07 16.96
CA THR A 49 -3.52 2.77 16.68
C THR A 49 -2.61 3.37 17.75
N LYS A 50 -1.31 3.06 17.71
CA LYS A 50 -0.32 3.71 18.58
C LYS A 50 -0.39 5.24 18.50
N GLN A 51 -0.45 5.76 17.27
CA GLN A 51 -0.50 7.20 17.03
C GLN A 51 -1.75 7.83 17.64
N ASP A 52 -2.90 7.15 17.59
CA ASP A 52 -4.13 7.65 18.20
C ASP A 52 -4.00 7.71 19.73
N LEU A 53 -3.48 6.64 20.35
CA LEU A 53 -3.28 6.55 21.80
C LEU A 53 -2.33 7.64 22.31
N GLU A 54 -1.20 7.82 21.63
CA GLU A 54 -0.24 8.90 21.90
C GLU A 54 -0.86 10.29 21.66
N GLY A 55 -1.75 10.42 20.67
CA GLY A 55 -2.50 11.64 20.38
C GLY A 55 -3.41 12.09 21.54
N TYR A 56 -3.93 11.14 22.33
CA TYR A 56 -4.63 11.45 23.58
C TYR A 56 -3.69 11.76 24.75
N GLY A 57 -2.37 11.61 24.56
CA GLY A 57 -1.34 11.77 25.57
C GLY A 57 -1.18 10.56 26.48
N PHE A 58 -1.61 9.37 26.04
CA PHE A 58 -1.47 8.11 26.78
C PHE A 58 -0.23 7.36 26.28
N ILE A 59 0.64 6.95 27.21
CA ILE A 59 1.91 6.28 26.90
C ILE A 59 1.65 4.80 26.56
N VAL A 60 2.29 4.29 25.50
CA VAL A 60 2.11 2.92 25.01
C VAL A 60 3.40 2.37 24.38
N GLY A 61 3.62 1.05 24.50
CA GLY A 61 4.74 0.37 23.86
C GLY A 61 6.11 0.61 24.48
N GLU A 62 6.18 1.24 25.65
CA GLU A 62 7.40 1.53 26.40
C GLU A 62 7.09 1.60 27.90
N HIS A 63 8.11 1.83 28.74
CA HIS A 63 7.95 1.94 30.19
C HIS A 63 6.82 2.92 30.55
N ASP A 64 5.95 2.53 31.48
CA ASP A 64 4.69 3.22 31.84
C ASP A 64 3.58 3.12 30.78
N GLY A 65 3.64 2.07 29.95
CA GLY A 65 2.61 1.70 28.99
C GLY A 65 1.45 0.93 29.65
N VAL A 66 0.63 0.22 28.89
CA VAL A 66 -0.52 -0.50 29.49
C VAL A 66 -0.03 -1.64 30.38
N SER A 67 -0.43 -1.60 31.66
CA SER A 67 -0.04 -2.58 32.68
C SER A 67 -1.24 -3.27 33.35
N SER A 68 -2.42 -2.67 33.32
CA SER A 68 -3.68 -3.30 33.76
C SER A 68 -4.88 -2.76 32.98
N VAL A 69 -6.00 -3.51 32.99
CA VAL A 69 -7.16 -3.23 32.13
C VAL A 69 -8.47 -3.56 32.84
N VAL A 70 -9.50 -2.74 32.65
CA VAL A 70 -10.89 -3.04 33.06
C VAL A 70 -11.80 -2.95 31.85
N ASN A 71 -12.51 -4.03 31.52
CA ASN A 71 -13.54 -4.04 30.48
C ASN A 71 -14.93 -4.13 31.11
N ASN A 72 -15.58 -2.99 31.29
CA ASN A 72 -16.97 -2.89 31.78
C ASN A 72 -18.01 -2.88 30.65
N MET A 73 -17.60 -3.17 29.41
CA MET A 73 -18.51 -3.32 28.27
C MET A 73 -19.22 -4.68 28.33
N ASP A 74 -20.29 -4.81 27.54
CA ASP A 74 -21.02 -6.06 27.29
C ASP A 74 -20.42 -6.88 26.12
N GLN A 75 -19.27 -6.43 25.59
CA GLN A 75 -18.52 -7.07 24.53
C GLN A 75 -17.04 -7.20 24.87
N ASP A 76 -16.39 -8.16 24.23
CA ASP A 76 -14.94 -8.35 24.33
C ASP A 76 -14.19 -7.15 23.74
N ALA A 77 -13.01 -6.89 24.28
CA ALA A 77 -12.02 -5.98 23.71
C ALA A 77 -10.77 -6.75 23.33
N THR A 78 -9.94 -6.17 22.47
CA THR A 78 -8.68 -6.77 22.02
C THR A 78 -7.54 -5.79 22.19
N LEU A 79 -6.52 -6.19 22.96
CA LEU A 79 -5.22 -5.54 23.02
C LEU A 79 -4.35 -6.05 21.88
N VAL A 80 -3.55 -5.17 21.28
CA VAL A 80 -2.75 -5.48 20.10
C VAL A 80 -1.33 -4.98 20.31
N SER A 81 -0.33 -5.84 20.03
CA SER A 81 1.08 -5.50 20.22
C SER A 81 1.69 -4.73 19.05
N GLY A 82 1.09 -4.78 17.86
CA GLY A 82 1.51 -3.98 16.70
C GLY A 82 1.01 -2.54 16.71
N LEU A 83 1.65 -1.72 15.88
CA LEU A 83 1.48 -0.27 15.85
C LEU A 83 0.22 0.15 15.06
N TYR A 84 -0.20 -0.68 14.12
CA TYR A 84 -1.22 -0.38 13.12
C TYR A 84 -2.36 -1.40 13.15
N LEU A 85 -2.76 -1.84 14.34
CA LEU A 85 -3.76 -2.91 14.52
C LEU A 85 -3.34 -4.23 13.84
N ASP A 86 -2.06 -4.56 13.98
CA ASP A 86 -1.39 -5.73 13.43
C ASP A 86 -0.66 -6.56 14.52
N GLY A 87 -0.27 -7.79 14.18
CA GLY A 87 0.55 -8.64 15.05
C GLY A 87 -0.23 -9.45 16.11
N VAL A 88 0.38 -9.66 17.28
CA VAL A 88 -0.15 -10.54 18.33
C VAL A 88 -1.27 -9.84 19.09
N THR A 89 -2.32 -10.59 19.45
CA THR A 89 -3.50 -10.06 20.13
C THR A 89 -3.76 -10.74 21.47
N MET A 90 -4.42 -10.03 22.38
CA MET A 90 -5.00 -10.58 23.60
C MET A 90 -6.43 -10.09 23.78
N THR A 91 -7.36 -11.02 23.96
CA THR A 91 -8.76 -10.69 24.28
C THR A 91 -8.92 -10.36 25.77
N VAL A 92 -9.64 -9.29 26.06
CA VAL A 92 -10.13 -8.92 27.39
C VAL A 92 -11.63 -9.12 27.41
N SER A 93 -12.09 -10.19 28.07
CA SER A 93 -13.50 -10.59 28.04
C SER A 93 -14.44 -9.51 28.59
N ALA A 94 -15.67 -9.47 28.07
CA ALA A 94 -16.73 -8.61 28.56
C ALA A 94 -16.92 -8.74 30.09
N GLY A 95 -17.07 -7.60 30.79
CA GLY A 95 -17.27 -7.55 32.23
C GLY A 95 -16.09 -8.07 33.08
N SER A 96 -14.89 -8.18 32.51
CA SER A 96 -13.70 -8.69 33.18
C SER A 96 -12.67 -7.59 33.48
N GLN A 97 -11.71 -7.93 34.33
CA GLN A 97 -10.58 -7.06 34.64
C GLN A 97 -9.29 -7.89 34.73
N ILE A 98 -8.19 -7.27 34.30
CA ILE A 98 -6.83 -7.81 34.38
C ILE A 98 -6.04 -6.88 35.29
N THR A 99 -5.71 -7.36 36.50
CA THR A 99 -4.99 -6.58 37.51
C THR A 99 -3.52 -6.36 37.16
N THR A 100 -2.93 -7.24 36.35
CA THR A 100 -1.54 -7.14 35.92
C THR A 100 -1.34 -7.86 34.59
N LEU A 101 -0.70 -7.21 33.63
CA LEU A 101 -0.31 -7.81 32.36
C LEU A 101 1.04 -8.55 32.42
N VAL A 102 1.76 -8.44 33.56
CA VAL A 102 3.03 -9.15 33.80
C VAL A 102 2.86 -10.67 33.72
N ASP A 103 1.70 -11.18 34.15
CA ASP A 103 1.40 -12.61 34.22
C ASP A 103 0.99 -13.21 32.85
N TYR A 104 0.90 -12.38 31.81
CA TYR A 104 0.44 -12.79 30.49
C TYR A 104 1.60 -12.84 29.49
N PRO A 105 2.04 -14.02 29.03
CA PRO A 105 3.19 -14.15 28.14
C PRO A 105 3.02 -13.49 26.77
N LEU A 106 4.11 -12.92 26.25
CA LEU A 106 4.22 -12.38 24.89
C LEU A 106 5.64 -12.67 24.35
N GLY A 107 5.78 -13.70 23.51
CA GLY A 107 7.08 -14.12 23.00
C GLY A 107 8.03 -14.54 24.14
N GLN A 108 9.15 -13.83 24.28
CA GLN A 108 10.12 -14.03 25.38
C GLN A 108 9.83 -13.15 26.62
N GLY A 109 8.82 -12.28 26.55
CA GLY A 109 8.41 -11.36 27.61
C GLY A 109 6.96 -11.56 28.01
N ASN A 110 6.30 -10.46 28.38
CA ASN A 110 4.89 -10.42 28.76
C ASN A 110 4.21 -9.19 28.15
N TRP A 111 2.91 -9.06 28.39
CA TRP A 111 2.10 -7.98 27.85
C TRP A 111 2.22 -6.65 28.62
N ASN A 112 2.94 -6.61 29.74
CA ASN A 112 3.17 -5.37 30.46
C ASN A 112 3.91 -4.40 29.54
N ASP A 113 3.37 -3.19 29.39
CA ASP A 113 3.90 -2.12 28.54
C ASP A 113 3.91 -2.44 27.03
N ALA A 114 3.49 -3.64 26.62
CA ALA A 114 3.64 -4.12 25.25
C ALA A 114 2.43 -3.84 24.34
N VAL A 115 1.34 -3.30 24.91
CA VAL A 115 0.18 -2.88 24.12
C VAL A 115 0.55 -1.62 23.33
N ASN A 116 0.37 -1.67 22.01
CA ASN A 116 0.59 -0.54 21.12
C ASN A 116 -0.70 -0.09 20.42
N SER A 117 -1.71 -0.94 20.30
CA SER A 117 -3.01 -0.59 19.73
C SER A 117 -4.13 -1.32 20.48
N VAL A 118 -5.38 -0.87 20.33
CA VAL A 118 -6.55 -1.44 21.01
C VAL A 118 -7.80 -1.37 20.16
N VAL A 119 -8.64 -2.40 20.27
CA VAL A 119 -9.99 -2.43 19.70
C VAL A 119 -11.01 -2.70 20.81
N SER A 120 -11.93 -1.77 21.04
CA SER A 120 -13.04 -1.92 22.00
C SER A 120 -14.25 -2.64 21.39
N ALA A 121 -13.99 -3.68 20.59
CA ALA A 121 -14.99 -4.52 19.93
C ALA A 121 -14.46 -5.93 19.72
N GLY A 122 -15.37 -6.86 19.44
CA GLY A 122 -15.00 -8.21 19.00
C GLY A 122 -14.18 -8.15 17.72
N THR A 123 -13.13 -8.97 17.65
CA THR A 123 -12.20 -8.99 16.52
C THR A 123 -12.18 -10.33 15.80
N GLN A 124 -12.07 -10.26 14.48
CA GLN A 124 -11.71 -11.38 13.61
C GLN A 124 -10.30 -11.16 13.07
N ALA A 125 -9.46 -12.21 13.14
CA ALA A 125 -8.14 -12.18 12.54
C ALA A 125 -8.24 -12.49 11.04
N VAL A 126 -7.49 -11.74 10.23
CA VAL A 126 -7.25 -12.00 8.80
C VAL A 126 -5.75 -11.93 8.53
N ASP A 127 -5.33 -12.41 7.36
CA ASP A 127 -3.94 -12.40 6.92
C ASP A 127 -3.89 -11.75 5.53
N LEU A 128 -3.67 -10.44 5.51
CA LEU A 128 -3.42 -9.66 4.31
C LEU A 128 -1.95 -9.26 4.27
N THR A 129 -1.28 -9.54 3.15
CA THR A 129 0.10 -9.10 2.92
C THR A 129 0.18 -8.05 1.84
N MET A 130 0.93 -6.98 2.09
CA MET A 130 1.21 -5.91 1.12
C MET A 130 2.63 -6.02 0.57
N ASP A 131 2.75 -5.95 -0.75
CA ASP A 131 4.03 -5.89 -1.47
C ASP A 131 4.00 -4.75 -2.48
N ILE A 132 4.93 -3.80 -2.36
CA ILE A 132 5.09 -2.68 -3.30
C ILE A 132 6.32 -2.95 -4.16
N GLU A 133 6.23 -2.69 -5.46
CA GLU A 133 7.38 -2.90 -6.33
C GLU A 133 8.61 -2.08 -5.90
N SER A 134 9.78 -2.66 -6.14
CA SER A 134 11.06 -2.14 -5.66
C SER A 134 11.82 -1.35 -6.73
N GLU A 135 12.78 -0.53 -6.29
CA GLU A 135 13.74 0.15 -7.17
C GLU A 135 13.07 1.09 -8.20
N ILE A 136 12.12 1.90 -7.74
CA ILE A 136 11.44 2.88 -8.61
C ILE A 136 12.41 4.02 -8.94
N VAL A 137 12.86 4.07 -10.18
CA VAL A 137 13.72 5.16 -10.70
C VAL A 137 12.92 6.05 -11.65
N LEU A 138 12.92 7.36 -11.40
CA LEU A 138 12.22 8.37 -12.18
C LEU A 138 13.18 9.46 -12.69
N GLU A 139 12.76 10.19 -13.72
CA GLU A 139 13.29 11.52 -14.04
C GLU A 139 12.45 12.63 -13.41
N GLU A 140 12.99 13.84 -13.35
CA GLU A 140 12.21 15.01 -12.94
C GLU A 140 11.05 15.27 -13.93
N GLY A 141 9.84 15.38 -13.41
CA GLY A 141 8.61 15.52 -14.18
C GLY A 141 8.03 14.21 -14.74
N GLU A 142 8.68 13.07 -14.52
CA GLU A 142 8.16 11.78 -14.98
C GLU A 142 7.01 11.30 -14.08
N GLU A 143 5.86 11.00 -14.69
CA GLU A 143 4.73 10.33 -14.04
C GLU A 143 4.88 8.80 -14.12
N TYR A 144 4.64 8.13 -13.00
CA TYR A 144 4.72 6.69 -12.87
C TYR A 144 3.60 6.15 -11.98
N SER A 145 3.08 4.97 -12.31
CA SER A 145 2.03 4.29 -11.55
C SER A 145 2.57 3.02 -10.90
N ALA A 146 2.99 3.15 -9.64
CA ALA A 146 3.66 2.09 -8.90
C ALA A 146 2.71 0.94 -8.53
N LEU A 147 3.13 -0.31 -8.70
CA LEU A 147 2.31 -1.49 -8.37
C LEU A 147 2.39 -1.86 -6.89
N LEU A 148 1.28 -1.71 -6.19
CA LEU A 148 1.04 -2.30 -4.87
C LEU A 148 0.15 -3.53 -5.02
N GLN A 149 0.60 -4.67 -4.51
CA GLN A 149 -0.16 -5.90 -4.45
C GLN A 149 -0.63 -6.17 -3.01
N ILE A 150 -1.91 -6.49 -2.86
CA ILE A 150 -2.52 -6.86 -1.59
C ILE A 150 -3.07 -8.27 -1.74
N GLN A 151 -2.40 -9.23 -1.12
CA GLN A 151 -2.81 -10.63 -1.13
C GLN A 151 -3.63 -10.94 0.11
N ASN A 152 -4.80 -11.55 -0.07
CA ASN A 152 -5.54 -12.18 1.02
C ASN A 152 -5.15 -13.65 1.13
N ASN A 153 -4.53 -14.03 2.25
CA ASN A 153 -4.12 -15.40 2.56
C ASN A 153 -5.20 -16.17 3.35
N THR A 154 -6.39 -15.58 3.49
CA THR A 154 -7.55 -16.19 4.15
C THR A 154 -8.66 -16.48 3.16
N ASN A 155 -9.57 -17.40 3.53
CA ASN A 155 -10.70 -17.78 2.69
C ASN A 155 -11.83 -16.74 2.67
N GLU A 156 -11.88 -15.85 3.66
CA GLU A 156 -12.96 -14.89 3.81
C GLU A 156 -12.58 -13.58 3.12
N ALA A 157 -13.56 -12.95 2.47
CA ALA A 157 -13.36 -11.62 1.91
C ALA A 157 -13.24 -10.58 3.02
N VAL A 158 -12.39 -9.57 2.82
CA VAL A 158 -12.28 -8.41 3.70
C VAL A 158 -12.82 -7.19 2.97
N GLU A 159 -13.95 -6.67 3.45
CA GLU A 159 -14.63 -5.53 2.85
C GLU A 159 -14.20 -4.22 3.50
N GLY A 160 -14.13 -3.14 2.72
CA GLY A 160 -13.91 -1.80 3.24
C GLY A 160 -12.50 -1.53 3.77
N VAL A 161 -11.50 -2.26 3.29
CA VAL A 161 -10.09 -1.96 3.59
C VAL A 161 -9.70 -0.67 2.90
N THR A 162 -8.94 0.19 3.57
CA THR A 162 -8.48 1.46 2.98
C THR A 162 -6.97 1.45 2.80
N VAL A 163 -6.50 1.81 1.61
CA VAL A 163 -5.08 2.00 1.28
C VAL A 163 -4.79 3.48 1.22
N SER A 164 -3.66 3.91 1.77
CA SER A 164 -3.12 5.27 1.61
C SER A 164 -1.64 5.18 1.26
N ALA A 165 -1.10 6.25 0.67
CA ALA A 165 0.32 6.33 0.33
C ALA A 165 0.87 7.72 0.66
N SER A 166 2.15 7.78 1.01
CA SER A 166 2.82 9.04 1.34
C SER A 166 4.28 9.03 0.91
N SER A 167 4.79 10.24 0.64
CA SER A 167 6.20 10.48 0.39
C SER A 167 6.87 11.02 1.66
N SER A 168 8.01 10.45 2.02
CA SER A 168 8.86 11.00 3.09
C SER A 168 9.49 12.36 2.73
N ASN A 169 9.58 12.71 1.45
CA ASN A 169 10.07 14.01 1.00
C ASN A 169 9.42 14.45 -0.33
N SER A 170 8.42 15.32 -0.22
CA SER A 170 7.68 15.84 -1.39
C SER A 170 8.50 16.71 -2.34
N ALA A 171 9.71 17.14 -1.95
CA ALA A 171 10.63 17.84 -2.85
C ALA A 171 11.37 16.88 -3.80
N VAL A 172 11.46 15.59 -3.46
CA VAL A 172 12.05 14.56 -4.33
C VAL A 172 10.97 13.99 -5.25
N PHE A 173 9.86 13.51 -4.68
CA PHE A 173 8.72 13.03 -5.45
C PHE A 173 7.40 13.27 -4.70
N SER A 174 6.30 13.38 -5.42
CA SER A 174 4.96 13.45 -4.85
C SER A 174 4.13 12.22 -5.19
N THR A 175 3.18 11.88 -4.31
CA THR A 175 2.11 10.93 -4.60
C THR A 175 0.77 11.63 -4.34
N GLU A 176 -0.04 11.77 -5.39
CA GLU A 176 -1.40 12.32 -5.26
C GLU A 176 -2.39 11.19 -4.94
N PHE A 177 -2.12 10.47 -3.85
CA PHE A 177 -2.90 9.30 -3.44
C PHE A 177 -3.30 9.42 -1.96
N ASN A 178 -4.42 10.10 -1.71
CA ASN A 178 -4.91 10.29 -0.34
C ASN A 178 -5.36 8.96 0.28
N SER A 179 -6.37 8.33 -0.33
CA SER A 179 -6.87 7.04 0.13
C SER A 179 -7.77 6.39 -0.93
N GLN A 180 -7.74 5.07 -1.01
CA GLN A 180 -8.68 4.26 -1.79
C GLN A 180 -9.27 3.17 -0.90
N THR A 181 -10.60 3.07 -0.87
CA THR A 181 -11.30 1.95 -0.23
C THR A 181 -11.51 0.84 -1.24
N LEU A 182 -11.23 -0.40 -0.84
CA LEU A 182 -11.34 -1.59 -1.67
C LEU A 182 -11.80 -2.80 -0.86
N ASN A 183 -12.31 -3.80 -1.58
CA ASN A 183 -12.61 -5.12 -1.03
C ASN A 183 -11.52 -6.08 -1.50
N VAL A 184 -11.02 -6.93 -0.59
CA VAL A 184 -10.04 -7.97 -0.90
C VAL A 184 -10.72 -9.33 -0.80
N PRO A 185 -11.09 -9.96 -1.93
CA PRO A 185 -11.70 -11.30 -1.90
C PRO A 185 -10.78 -12.34 -1.24
N GLY A 186 -11.36 -13.40 -0.72
CA GLY A 186 -10.60 -14.49 -0.08
C GLY A 186 -9.72 -15.23 -1.08
N ASN A 187 -8.48 -15.52 -0.70
CA ASN A 187 -7.46 -16.19 -1.53
C ASN A 187 -7.10 -15.46 -2.84
N GLU A 188 -7.40 -14.16 -2.96
CA GLU A 188 -7.12 -13.37 -4.16
C GLU A 188 -6.11 -12.26 -3.89
N THR A 189 -5.49 -11.78 -4.98
CA THR A 189 -4.64 -10.59 -4.98
C THR A 189 -5.41 -9.42 -5.58
N VAL A 190 -5.38 -8.27 -4.91
CA VAL A 190 -5.84 -7.00 -5.47
C VAL A 190 -4.63 -6.14 -5.81
N ASN A 191 -4.59 -5.62 -7.04
CA ASN A 191 -3.56 -4.70 -7.50
C ASN A 191 -4.06 -3.26 -7.36
N VAL A 192 -3.24 -2.40 -6.77
CA VAL A 192 -3.47 -0.96 -6.62
C VAL A 192 -2.32 -0.22 -7.31
N ARG A 193 -2.64 0.82 -8.08
CA ARG A 193 -1.65 1.64 -8.79
C ARG A 193 -1.48 2.97 -8.07
N ILE A 194 -0.32 3.16 -7.43
CA ILE A 194 0.01 4.36 -6.67
C ILE A 194 0.66 5.38 -7.62
N PRO A 195 0.04 6.53 -7.91
CA PRO A 195 0.65 7.57 -8.74
C PRO A 195 1.84 8.19 -8.02
N VAL A 196 2.94 8.34 -8.75
CA VAL A 196 4.20 8.92 -8.32
C VAL A 196 4.67 9.89 -9.41
N GLU A 197 5.12 11.08 -9.02
CA GLU A 197 5.70 12.05 -9.95
C GLU A 197 7.05 12.52 -9.42
N GLY A 198 8.10 12.45 -10.25
CA GLY A 198 9.41 12.99 -9.92
C GLY A 198 9.39 14.52 -9.84
N LYS A 199 9.89 15.11 -8.75
CA LYS A 199 9.88 16.56 -8.51
C LYS A 199 11.27 17.18 -8.45
N GLY A 200 12.26 16.44 -7.95
CA GLY A 200 13.62 16.93 -7.84
C GLY A 200 14.56 15.77 -7.54
N GLN A 201 15.81 15.90 -7.97
CA GLN A 201 16.78 14.83 -7.82
C GLN A 201 17.03 14.45 -6.36
N GLY A 202 17.14 13.15 -6.10
CA GLY A 202 17.39 12.61 -4.78
C GLY A 202 16.70 11.27 -4.56
N GLU A 203 16.72 10.82 -3.31
CA GLU A 203 16.08 9.59 -2.88
C GLU A 203 15.11 9.89 -1.75
N ALA A 204 13.95 9.25 -1.79
CA ALA A 204 12.96 9.32 -0.73
C ALA A 204 12.15 8.03 -0.67
N THR A 205 11.60 7.73 0.50
CA THR A 205 10.74 6.56 0.74
C THR A 205 9.29 6.85 0.36
N LEU A 206 8.69 5.94 -0.41
CA LEU A 206 7.25 5.79 -0.61
C LEU A 206 6.72 4.78 0.41
N THR A 207 5.81 5.21 1.29
CA THR A 207 5.18 4.36 2.30
C THR A 207 3.72 4.14 1.92
N CYS A 208 3.30 2.88 1.81
CA CYS A 208 1.91 2.48 1.63
C CYS A 208 1.38 1.89 2.95
N GLN A 209 0.18 2.29 3.35
CA GLN A 209 -0.44 1.84 4.59
C GLN A 209 -1.85 1.29 4.34
N LEU A 210 -2.12 0.13 4.95
CA LEU A 210 -3.42 -0.50 5.06
C LEU A 210 -4.11 -0.07 6.35
N THR A 211 -5.35 0.38 6.24
CA THR A 211 -6.24 0.62 7.38
C THR A 211 -7.38 -0.39 7.33
N MET A 212 -7.45 -1.22 8.38
CA MET A 212 -8.45 -2.27 8.50
C MET A 212 -9.80 -1.70 8.96
N PRO A 213 -10.93 -2.25 8.50
CA PRO A 213 -12.24 -1.92 9.06
C PRO A 213 -12.31 -2.34 10.54
N LEU A 214 -13.21 -1.69 11.29
CA LEU A 214 -13.42 -1.98 12.71
C LEU A 214 -13.69 -3.48 12.93
N GLY A 215 -13.03 -4.06 13.92
CA GLY A 215 -13.20 -5.46 14.28
C GLY A 215 -12.39 -6.43 13.43
N ILE A 216 -11.55 -5.94 12.50
CA ILE A 216 -10.60 -6.79 11.78
C ILE A 216 -9.18 -6.49 12.25
N ILE A 217 -8.44 -7.54 12.61
CA ILE A 217 -7.00 -7.48 12.93
C ILE A 217 -6.24 -8.21 11.84
N ASN A 218 -5.24 -7.55 11.26
CA ASN A 218 -4.40 -8.17 10.25
C ASN A 218 -3.16 -8.81 10.88
N SER A 219 -2.98 -10.11 10.70
CA SER A 219 -1.77 -10.82 11.14
C SER A 219 -0.61 -10.75 10.14
N GLY A 220 -0.88 -10.29 8.91
CA GLY A 220 0.14 -10.02 7.90
C GLY A 220 0.82 -8.67 8.15
N ASN A 221 0.90 -7.81 7.13
CA ASN A 221 1.46 -6.47 7.26
C ASN A 221 0.47 -5.38 6.82
N ASN A 222 0.37 -4.33 7.64
CA ASN A 222 -0.43 -3.13 7.35
C ASN A 222 0.40 -1.98 6.79
N MET A 223 1.69 -2.19 6.56
CA MET A 223 2.59 -1.19 5.99
C MET A 223 3.64 -1.88 5.12
N THR A 224 4.00 -1.22 4.03
CA THR A 224 5.12 -1.58 3.17
C THR A 224 5.74 -0.32 2.59
N GLU A 225 7.02 -0.39 2.24
CA GLU A 225 7.78 0.77 1.79
C GLU A 225 8.76 0.41 0.67
N THR A 226 9.04 1.38 -0.18
CA THR A 226 10.05 1.28 -1.24
C THR A 226 10.80 2.58 -1.40
N THR A 227 12.01 2.51 -1.94
CA THR A 227 12.80 3.71 -2.26
C THR A 227 12.44 4.18 -3.67
N VAL A 228 12.14 5.47 -3.79
CA VAL A 228 11.99 6.16 -5.06
C VAL A 228 13.21 7.04 -5.26
N THR A 229 13.94 6.81 -6.37
CA THR A 229 15.09 7.61 -6.77
C THR A 229 14.70 8.46 -7.96
N VAL A 230 14.87 9.77 -7.84
CA VAL A 230 14.73 10.71 -8.97
C VAL A 230 16.14 11.08 -9.43
N SER A 231 16.49 10.69 -10.64
CA SER A 231 17.82 10.87 -11.21
C SER A 231 17.88 12.02 -12.22
N GLU A 232 19.08 12.28 -12.74
CA GLU A 232 19.24 13.04 -13.98
C GLU A 232 18.47 12.38 -15.12
N SER A 233 18.14 13.19 -16.14
CA SER A 233 17.44 12.71 -17.32
C SER A 233 18.25 11.62 -18.03
N ARG A 234 17.58 10.54 -18.43
CA ARG A 234 18.24 9.39 -19.07
C ARG A 234 18.67 9.78 -20.47
N ALA A 235 19.76 9.19 -20.93
CA ALA A 235 20.22 9.37 -22.30
C ALA A 235 19.18 8.85 -23.31
N LEU A 236 18.52 7.73 -22.98
CA LEU A 236 17.43 7.16 -23.78
C LEU A 236 16.09 7.79 -23.42
N GLN A 237 15.37 8.22 -24.45
CA GLN A 237 14.08 8.86 -24.33
C GLN A 237 13.09 8.24 -25.30
N VAL A 238 11.82 8.18 -24.88
CA VAL A 238 10.72 7.75 -25.75
C VAL A 238 9.61 8.79 -25.69
N THR A 239 9.17 9.21 -26.87
CA THR A 239 7.96 10.04 -27.00
C THR A 239 6.90 9.26 -27.75
N GLN A 240 5.64 9.63 -27.54
CA GLN A 240 4.49 8.96 -28.16
C GLN A 240 3.53 9.97 -28.77
N SER A 241 2.81 9.51 -29.79
CA SER A 241 1.65 10.20 -30.34
C SER A 241 0.58 9.19 -30.73
N PHE A 242 -0.68 9.55 -30.51
CA PHE A 242 -1.82 8.70 -30.89
C PHE A 242 -2.03 8.75 -32.41
N ALA A 243 -2.04 7.58 -33.06
CA ALA A 243 -2.19 7.46 -34.51
C ALA A 243 -3.64 7.21 -34.95
N GLY A 244 -4.43 6.53 -34.11
CA GLY A 244 -5.85 6.27 -34.34
C GLY A 244 -6.34 4.99 -33.66
N ASP A 245 -7.66 4.77 -33.68
CA ASP A 245 -8.31 3.57 -33.18
C ASP A 245 -9.39 3.06 -34.13
N TRP A 246 -9.64 1.75 -34.12
CA TRP A 246 -10.70 1.11 -34.88
C TRP A 246 -11.22 -0.15 -34.18
N ALA A 247 -12.47 -0.53 -34.49
CA ALA A 247 -13.04 -1.77 -33.97
C ALA A 247 -12.32 -2.98 -34.55
N ASP A 248 -12.09 -3.97 -33.68
CA ASP A 248 -11.60 -5.29 -34.09
C ASP A 248 -12.64 -6.04 -34.94
N THR A 249 -12.22 -7.10 -35.62
CA THR A 249 -13.05 -7.84 -36.57
C THR A 249 -14.25 -8.46 -35.86
N TRP A 250 -15.45 -8.21 -36.39
CA TRP A 250 -16.69 -8.79 -35.88
C TRP A 250 -16.59 -10.33 -35.78
N PRO A 251 -17.00 -10.97 -34.68
CA PRO A 251 -17.90 -10.48 -33.61
C PRO A 251 -17.20 -9.86 -32.38
N SER A 252 -15.93 -9.45 -32.47
CA SER A 252 -15.21 -8.82 -31.36
C SER A 252 -15.85 -7.48 -30.95
N THR A 253 -15.83 -7.19 -29.65
CA THR A 253 -16.16 -5.86 -29.10
C THR A 253 -14.91 -5.05 -28.76
N ASN A 254 -13.73 -5.59 -29.05
CA ASN A 254 -12.47 -4.94 -28.74
C ASN A 254 -12.16 -3.85 -29.75
N TYR A 255 -11.23 -2.97 -29.37
CA TYR A 255 -10.74 -1.88 -30.20
C TYR A 255 -9.23 -1.94 -30.29
N ILE A 256 -8.69 -1.76 -31.49
CA ILE A 256 -7.27 -1.66 -31.73
C ILE A 256 -6.90 -0.17 -31.70
N TYR A 257 -5.92 0.17 -30.87
CA TYR A 257 -5.34 1.51 -30.76
C TYR A 257 -3.91 1.46 -31.27
N SER A 258 -3.58 2.41 -32.15
CA SER A 258 -2.24 2.56 -32.71
C SER A 258 -1.55 3.80 -32.16
N TYR A 259 -0.28 3.64 -31.79
CA TYR A 259 0.57 4.70 -31.27
C TYR A 259 1.85 4.73 -32.08
N LYS A 260 2.31 5.94 -32.39
CA LYS A 260 3.63 6.17 -32.97
C LYS A 260 4.59 6.53 -31.86
N LEU A 261 5.61 5.71 -31.66
CA LEU A 261 6.68 5.93 -30.69
C LEU A 261 7.93 6.42 -31.40
N ILE A 262 8.62 7.38 -30.81
CA ILE A 262 9.92 7.85 -31.26
C ILE A 262 10.92 7.54 -30.15
N LEU A 263 11.82 6.62 -30.43
CA LEU A 263 12.88 6.18 -29.53
C LEU A 263 14.16 6.91 -29.92
N SER A 264 14.77 7.59 -28.95
CA SER A 264 15.89 8.48 -29.19
C SER A 264 16.98 8.29 -28.13
N SER A 265 18.22 8.62 -28.49
CA SER A 265 19.34 8.67 -27.56
C SER A 265 20.05 10.00 -27.69
N ALA A 266 20.34 10.65 -26.56
CA ALA A 266 21.00 11.94 -26.53
C ALA A 266 22.47 11.88 -26.99
N ASP A 267 23.23 10.91 -26.49
CA ASP A 267 24.69 10.89 -26.65
C ASP A 267 25.33 9.48 -26.67
N THR A 268 24.52 8.43 -26.47
CA THR A 268 25.01 7.07 -26.32
C THR A 268 24.45 6.16 -27.42
N GLU A 269 25.30 5.34 -28.02
CA GLU A 269 24.84 4.29 -28.94
C GLU A 269 24.33 3.08 -28.12
N VAL A 270 23.11 2.64 -28.40
CA VAL A 270 22.44 1.57 -27.65
C VAL A 270 22.00 0.45 -28.57
N ASP A 271 22.73 -0.67 -28.50
CA ASP A 271 22.50 -1.88 -29.31
C ASP A 271 21.36 -2.76 -28.80
N LYS A 272 21.03 -2.65 -27.50
CA LYS A 272 19.98 -3.42 -26.84
C LYS A 272 19.18 -2.53 -25.92
N TRP A 273 17.89 -2.48 -26.14
CA TRP A 273 16.97 -1.67 -25.37
C TRP A 273 15.72 -2.47 -25.00
N GLU A 274 15.07 -2.02 -23.93
CA GLU A 274 13.81 -2.55 -23.43
C GLU A 274 12.82 -1.39 -23.37
N LEU A 275 11.67 -1.55 -24.01
CA LEU A 275 10.55 -0.62 -23.95
C LEU A 275 9.51 -1.18 -22.98
N SER A 276 9.09 -0.39 -22.00
CA SER A 276 8.03 -0.80 -21.08
C SER A 276 6.88 0.20 -21.03
N PHE A 277 5.67 -0.29 -20.79
CA PHE A 277 4.48 0.53 -20.55
C PHE A 277 3.43 -0.25 -19.77
N LEU A 278 2.40 0.45 -19.30
CA LEU A 278 1.31 -0.10 -18.51
C LEU A 278 0.03 -0.20 -19.35
N LEU A 279 -0.61 -1.37 -19.31
CA LEU A 279 -1.92 -1.64 -19.86
C LEU A 279 -2.97 -1.86 -18.76
N PRO A 280 -4.23 -1.42 -18.98
CA PRO A 280 -5.35 -1.71 -18.09
C PRO A 280 -5.77 -3.18 -18.20
N GLU A 281 -6.60 -3.63 -17.25
CA GLU A 281 -7.15 -4.98 -17.26
C GLU A 281 -7.90 -5.28 -18.57
N GLY A 282 -7.67 -6.47 -19.12
CA GLY A 282 -8.30 -6.94 -20.36
C GLY A 282 -7.69 -6.36 -21.65
N ALA A 283 -6.70 -5.47 -21.56
CA ALA A 283 -5.94 -5.00 -22.71
C ALA A 283 -4.68 -5.86 -22.94
N GLU A 284 -4.25 -5.95 -24.19
CA GLU A 284 -3.06 -6.72 -24.59
C GLU A 284 -2.37 -6.10 -25.80
N VAL A 285 -1.08 -6.40 -25.98
CA VAL A 285 -0.37 -6.05 -27.22
C VAL A 285 -0.95 -6.89 -28.36
N SER A 286 -1.25 -6.27 -29.50
CA SER A 286 -1.83 -6.97 -30.66
C SER A 286 -0.94 -8.15 -31.09
N PRO A 287 -1.45 -9.40 -31.08
CA PRO A 287 -0.68 -10.56 -31.53
C PRO A 287 -0.27 -10.46 -33.01
N GLU A 288 -1.13 -9.90 -33.86
CA GLU A 288 -0.84 -9.71 -35.29
C GLU A 288 0.31 -8.70 -35.51
N TRP A 289 0.32 -7.65 -34.69
CA TRP A 289 1.41 -6.67 -34.69
C TRP A 289 2.72 -7.30 -34.21
N LEU A 290 2.70 -8.05 -33.10
CA LEU A 290 3.87 -8.76 -32.60
C LEU A 290 4.44 -9.75 -33.63
N GLU A 291 3.59 -10.44 -34.39
CA GLU A 291 4.06 -11.34 -35.45
C GLU A 291 4.77 -10.55 -36.57
N THR A 292 4.19 -9.41 -36.97
CA THR A 292 4.74 -8.54 -38.02
C THR A 292 6.07 -7.89 -37.60
N GLU A 293 6.15 -7.43 -36.35
CA GLU A 293 7.32 -6.77 -35.77
C GLU A 293 8.28 -7.73 -35.06
N SER A 294 8.10 -9.04 -35.22
CA SER A 294 8.95 -10.08 -34.58
C SER A 294 10.43 -10.02 -34.96
N SER A 295 10.77 -9.33 -36.06
CA SER A 295 12.16 -9.07 -36.45
C SER A 295 12.79 -7.87 -35.71
N TRP A 296 11.97 -7.08 -35.02
CA TRP A 296 12.33 -5.86 -34.32
C TRP A 296 12.25 -5.99 -32.82
N VAL A 297 11.18 -6.59 -32.31
CA VAL A 297 10.90 -6.68 -30.89
C VAL A 297 10.34 -8.04 -30.49
N GLN A 298 10.62 -8.43 -29.25
CA GLN A 298 10.07 -9.62 -28.62
C GLN A 298 9.34 -9.23 -27.34
N LEU A 299 8.11 -9.74 -27.15
CA LEU A 299 7.41 -9.61 -25.88
C LEU A 299 8.08 -10.48 -24.81
N ASN A 300 8.54 -9.86 -23.73
CA ASN A 300 9.08 -10.56 -22.58
C ASN A 300 7.92 -11.01 -21.68
N THR A 301 7.41 -12.23 -21.91
CA THR A 301 6.24 -12.76 -21.20
C THR A 301 6.49 -13.04 -19.72
N GLU A 302 7.76 -13.24 -19.32
CA GLU A 302 8.11 -13.46 -17.91
C GLU A 302 8.01 -12.15 -17.09
N LYS A 303 8.45 -11.03 -17.67
CA LYS A 303 8.34 -9.71 -17.04
C LYS A 303 6.96 -9.06 -17.23
N SER A 304 6.25 -9.40 -18.31
CA SER A 304 4.99 -8.77 -18.67
C SER A 304 3.82 -9.34 -17.87
N VAL A 305 3.70 -8.93 -16.62
CA VAL A 305 2.68 -9.37 -15.66
C VAL A 305 1.96 -8.18 -15.03
N ASN A 306 0.75 -8.41 -14.51
CA ASN A 306 -0.06 -7.40 -13.80
C ASN A 306 -0.31 -6.11 -14.62
N GLY A 307 -0.41 -6.24 -15.95
CA GLY A 307 -0.59 -5.11 -16.88
C GLY A 307 0.70 -4.40 -17.28
N ASN A 308 1.84 -4.66 -16.62
CA ASN A 308 3.12 -4.17 -17.12
C ASN A 308 3.47 -4.97 -18.40
N VAL A 309 3.94 -4.26 -19.42
CA VAL A 309 4.40 -4.83 -20.68
C VAL A 309 5.86 -4.48 -20.86
N TYR A 310 6.67 -5.45 -21.29
CA TYR A 310 8.07 -5.30 -21.61
C TYR A 310 8.35 -5.86 -23.00
N LEU A 311 8.84 -5.01 -23.90
CA LEU A 311 9.27 -5.36 -25.24
C LEU A 311 10.79 -5.23 -25.32
N ASP A 312 11.46 -6.33 -25.64
CA ASP A 312 12.90 -6.41 -25.81
C ASP A 312 13.27 -6.21 -27.28
N SER A 313 14.30 -5.40 -27.57
CA SER A 313 14.82 -5.23 -28.92
C SER A 313 15.51 -6.50 -29.44
N GLU A 314 15.27 -6.85 -30.71
CA GLU A 314 16.06 -7.83 -31.44
C GLU A 314 17.42 -7.25 -31.90
N PRO A 315 18.45 -8.08 -32.13
CA PRO A 315 19.76 -7.60 -32.55
C PRO A 315 19.74 -6.81 -33.87
N GLY A 316 20.46 -5.69 -33.90
CA GLY A 316 20.65 -4.86 -35.10
C GLY A 316 19.82 -3.58 -35.14
N HIS A 317 18.93 -3.37 -34.15
CA HIS A 317 18.09 -2.17 -34.02
C HIS A 317 18.71 -1.15 -33.07
N VAL A 318 19.85 -0.61 -33.50
CA VAL A 318 20.67 0.31 -32.70
C VAL A 318 20.06 1.70 -32.65
N ILE A 319 19.86 2.23 -31.44
CA ILE A 319 19.51 3.64 -31.24
C ILE A 319 20.81 4.42 -31.11
N ALA A 320 21.14 5.18 -32.16
CA ALA A 320 22.34 6.02 -32.19
C ALA A 320 21.98 7.48 -31.90
N PRO A 321 22.92 8.28 -31.35
CA PRO A 321 22.71 9.72 -31.21
C PRO A 321 22.28 10.38 -32.53
N GLU A 322 21.33 11.30 -32.44
CA GLU A 322 20.76 12.04 -33.58
C GLU A 322 20.01 11.17 -34.63
N ASN A 323 19.85 9.87 -34.38
CA ASN A 323 19.16 8.94 -35.29
C ASN A 323 18.01 8.25 -34.54
N ASP A 324 16.86 8.90 -34.54
CA ASP A 324 15.66 8.38 -33.90
C ASP A 324 15.12 7.15 -34.64
N ILE A 325 14.60 6.21 -33.86
CA ILE A 325 13.85 5.07 -34.35
C ILE A 325 12.36 5.36 -34.21
N GLU A 326 11.60 5.16 -35.28
CA GLU A 326 10.14 5.16 -35.23
C GLU A 326 9.64 3.72 -35.04
N LEU A 327 8.82 3.51 -34.01
CA LEU A 327 8.15 2.25 -33.74
C LEU A 327 6.64 2.51 -33.60
N ASP A 328 5.87 2.04 -34.57
CA ASP A 328 4.41 2.05 -34.47
C ASP A 328 3.99 0.80 -33.69
N ILE A 329 3.20 0.95 -32.62
CA ILE A 329 2.68 -0.16 -31.82
C ILE A 329 1.16 -0.22 -31.88
N GLN A 330 0.60 -1.43 -31.80
CA GLN A 330 -0.84 -1.65 -31.72
C GLN A 330 -1.22 -2.42 -30.46
N ILE A 331 -2.21 -1.88 -29.73
CA ILE A 331 -2.73 -2.45 -28.50
C ILE A 331 -4.23 -2.72 -28.68
N ILE A 332 -4.68 -3.88 -28.21
CA ILE A 332 -6.09 -4.28 -28.17
C ILE A 332 -6.64 -3.89 -26.79
N TYR A 333 -7.74 -3.13 -26.79
CA TYR A 333 -8.46 -2.73 -25.58
C TYR A 333 -9.88 -3.32 -25.56
N PRO A 334 -10.44 -3.62 -24.37
CA PRO A 334 -11.75 -4.24 -24.23
C PRO A 334 -12.93 -3.30 -24.57
N ASN A 335 -12.67 -2.00 -24.62
CA ASN A 335 -13.65 -0.96 -24.96
C ASN A 335 -12.97 0.25 -25.61
N GLN A 336 -13.77 1.21 -26.06
CA GLN A 336 -13.27 2.48 -26.59
C GLN A 336 -13.23 3.53 -25.48
N SER A 337 -12.07 4.18 -25.27
CA SER A 337 -11.90 5.26 -24.28
C SER A 337 -10.83 6.24 -24.73
N THR A 338 -11.03 7.52 -24.41
CA THR A 338 -9.99 8.56 -24.61
C THR A 338 -8.79 8.34 -23.69
N ASP A 339 -8.97 7.65 -22.57
CA ASP A 339 -7.87 7.34 -21.63
C ASP A 339 -6.83 6.42 -22.27
N TYR A 340 -7.23 5.65 -23.29
CA TYR A 340 -6.34 4.79 -24.06
C TYR A 340 -5.60 5.54 -25.16
N GLN A 341 -5.73 6.86 -25.30
CA GLN A 341 -4.95 7.60 -26.30
C GLN A 341 -3.50 7.89 -25.86
N THR A 342 -3.12 7.48 -24.64
CA THR A 342 -1.77 7.67 -24.10
C THR A 342 -1.35 6.44 -23.32
N LEU A 343 -0.24 5.81 -23.71
CA LEU A 343 0.40 4.76 -22.93
C LEU A 343 0.95 5.33 -21.62
N LYS A 344 0.60 4.70 -20.51
CA LYS A 344 1.11 5.07 -19.18
C LYS A 344 2.38 4.30 -18.85
N ASN A 345 3.18 4.82 -17.92
CA ASN A 345 4.49 4.27 -17.54
C ASN A 345 5.42 3.96 -18.73
N LEU A 346 5.31 4.74 -19.82
CA LEU A 346 6.10 4.52 -21.03
C LEU A 346 7.57 4.86 -20.77
N ARG A 347 8.45 3.87 -20.89
CA ARG A 347 9.89 4.01 -20.64
C ARG A 347 10.71 3.26 -21.66
N LEU A 348 11.91 3.79 -21.90
CA LEU A 348 12.93 3.16 -22.71
C LEU A 348 14.20 3.03 -21.88
N MET A 349 14.72 1.82 -21.77
CA MET A 349 15.90 1.51 -20.98
C MET A 349 16.93 0.74 -21.79
N GLN A 350 18.21 0.93 -21.47
CA GLN A 350 19.27 0.09 -22.01
C GLN A 350 19.24 -1.28 -21.31
N LYS A 351 19.33 -2.34 -22.11
CA LYS A 351 19.42 -3.71 -21.60
C LYS A 351 20.88 -4.14 -21.47
N GLY A 352 21.24 -4.65 -20.29
CA GLY A 352 22.59 -5.12 -19.95
C GLY A 352 23.06 -6.38 -20.69
#